data_AF-C1EER8-F1
#
_entry.id   AF-C1EER8-F1
#
_cell.length_a   1.000
_cell.length_b   1.000
_cell.length_c   1.000
_cell.angle_alpha   90.00
_cell.angle_beta   90.00
_cell.angle_gamma   90.00
#
_symmetry.space_group_name_H-M   'P 1'
#
loop_
_entity.id
_entity.type
_entity.pdbx_description
1 polymer ?
#
loop_
_entity_poly.entity_id
_entity_poly.type
_entity_poly.pdbx_seq_one_letter_code
_entity_poly.pdbx_strand_id
1 'polypeptide(L)'
;MGSEANIPDATAVLGTWLHVGSQESVAEERKERLVAAGVTHVLSVMKRPPPWLSSSGPGPMKLPFAHMHVKVEDTRAADISAHFDETGAFIRACEASGGRCVVHCAFGQSRSVTVAAAYMVTHRDMSLGAALEAIRSVRPCACPNPSFMTQLVRHEMATTGAPPSDLRDFPSLPKPWRFVAWRDPLRQNQRFVSCHGRLMKVKQVSRHPRLAVIHNFISKEEAAAIVDVAAPELHPSLVVRHQTAKRGDTAGGDTAVHGEATAGRTSHNCRVSSSHPIVRAAIQRAAYLCGLEPSHAEPAQVVRYLPSQEYKPHHDWFDRAHPESFRAKTEGRGGQRAVTCLAYLVEPERGGRTYFPKLRAGFEPKVGDALLWWNVDENGAEDFKTLHAGEPVEAGAKWALNLWLREKPRRGEEGNAGTCEKEKDAVDELADGIAKFRM
;
A
#
# COMPACT_ATOMS: atom_id res chain seq x y z
N MET A 1 -9.94 12.27 -47.66
CA MET A 1 -9.67 11.61 -46.37
C MET A 1 -10.97 11.69 -45.56
N GLY A 2 -11.73 10.59 -45.50
CA GLY A 2 -12.99 10.57 -44.77
C GLY A 2 -12.72 10.73 -43.27
N SER A 3 -13.45 11.62 -42.60
CA SER A 3 -13.39 11.75 -41.15
C SER A 3 -13.66 10.38 -40.52
N GLU A 4 -12.71 9.84 -39.76
CA GLU A 4 -12.92 8.60 -39.03
C GLU A 4 -14.16 8.77 -38.14
N ALA A 5 -15.21 8.00 -38.41
CA ALA A 5 -16.45 8.08 -37.64
C ALA A 5 -16.14 7.72 -36.18
N ASN A 6 -16.42 8.67 -35.28
CA ASN A 6 -16.24 8.56 -33.84
C ASN A 6 -17.23 7.53 -33.26
N ILE A 7 -16.78 6.71 -32.31
CA ILE A 7 -17.63 5.76 -31.56
C ILE A 7 -17.95 6.41 -30.21
N PRO A 8 -19.17 6.92 -29.97
CA PRO A 8 -19.46 7.65 -28.75
C PRO A 8 -19.26 6.77 -27.50
N ASP A 9 -18.64 7.34 -26.47
CA ASP A 9 -18.29 6.69 -25.18
C ASP A 9 -17.20 5.58 -25.24
N ALA A 10 -16.76 5.20 -26.45
CA ALA A 10 -15.60 4.34 -26.65
C ALA A 10 -14.38 5.18 -27.05
N THR A 11 -13.20 4.78 -26.56
CA THR A 11 -11.95 5.49 -26.83
C THR A 11 -10.96 4.54 -27.48
N ALA A 12 -10.34 4.96 -28.59
CA ALA A 12 -9.24 4.21 -29.19
C ALA A 12 -8.03 4.22 -28.25
N VAL A 13 -7.64 3.05 -27.72
CA VAL A 13 -6.53 2.91 -26.77
C VAL A 13 -5.27 2.30 -27.40
N LEU A 14 -5.39 1.74 -28.59
CA LEU A 14 -4.28 1.22 -29.38
C LEU A 14 -4.58 1.38 -30.88
N GLY A 15 -3.76 2.19 -31.55
CA GLY A 15 -4.03 2.62 -32.92
C GLY A 15 -5.39 3.31 -33.05
N THR A 16 -6.03 3.20 -34.21
CA THR A 16 -7.40 3.70 -34.45
C THR A 16 -8.46 2.59 -34.38
N TRP A 17 -8.07 1.37 -34.01
CA TRP A 17 -8.89 0.17 -34.22
C TRP A 17 -9.29 -0.57 -32.93
N LEU A 18 -8.52 -0.51 -31.83
CA LEU A 18 -8.90 -1.12 -30.55
C LEU A 18 -9.47 -0.07 -29.61
N HIS A 19 -10.75 -0.22 -29.29
CA HIS A 19 -11.51 0.74 -28.48
C HIS A 19 -11.92 0.15 -27.14
N VAL A 20 -11.85 0.96 -26.08
CA VAL A 20 -12.39 0.64 -24.75
C VAL A 20 -13.57 1.54 -24.46
N GLY A 21 -14.72 0.95 -24.11
CA GLY A 21 -15.98 1.67 -23.88
C GLY A 21 -16.81 1.14 -22.71
N SER A 22 -17.89 1.84 -22.37
CA SER A 22 -18.90 1.38 -21.40
C SER A 22 -20.04 0.64 -22.10
N GLN A 23 -21.06 0.23 -21.35
CA GLN A 23 -22.25 -0.37 -21.94
C GLN A 23 -22.96 0.61 -22.89
N GLU A 24 -22.89 1.91 -22.61
CA GLU A 24 -23.45 2.96 -23.45
C GLU A 24 -22.81 2.98 -24.85
N SER A 25 -21.54 2.61 -24.97
CA SER A 25 -20.84 2.51 -26.26
C SER A 25 -21.51 1.53 -27.22
N VAL A 26 -22.25 0.55 -26.69
CA VAL A 26 -22.92 -0.51 -27.45
C VAL A 26 -24.42 -0.58 -27.14
N ALA A 27 -25.02 0.56 -26.78
CA ALA A 27 -26.47 0.67 -26.65
C ALA A 27 -27.16 0.33 -28.00
N GLU A 28 -28.36 -0.23 -27.97
CA GLU A 28 -29.04 -0.77 -29.16
C GLU A 28 -29.28 0.31 -30.21
N GLU A 29 -29.65 1.50 -29.77
CA GLU A 29 -29.82 2.70 -30.60
C GLU A 29 -28.53 3.16 -31.32
N ARG A 30 -27.37 2.64 -30.92
CA ARG A 30 -26.07 2.92 -31.56
C ARG A 30 -25.63 1.82 -32.53
N LYS A 31 -26.42 0.76 -32.72
CA LYS A 31 -26.08 -0.38 -33.60
C LYS A 31 -25.65 0.06 -35.01
N GLU A 32 -26.43 0.93 -35.66
CA GLU A 32 -26.11 1.42 -37.00
C GLU A 32 -24.84 2.27 -37.02
N ARG A 33 -24.59 3.04 -35.96
CA ARG A 33 -23.38 3.87 -35.82
C ARG A 33 -22.13 3.01 -35.66
N LEU A 34 -22.21 1.90 -34.93
CA LEU A 34 -21.09 0.96 -34.80
C LEU A 34 -20.71 0.38 -36.17
N VAL A 35 -21.70 -0.03 -36.96
CA VAL A 35 -21.48 -0.55 -38.32
C VAL A 35 -20.89 0.53 -39.23
N ALA A 36 -21.46 1.74 -39.22
CA ALA A 36 -20.96 2.87 -40.00
C ALA A 36 -19.53 3.29 -39.58
N ALA A 37 -19.16 3.07 -38.31
CA ALA A 37 -17.82 3.31 -37.80
C ALA A 37 -16.81 2.19 -38.12
N GLY A 38 -17.20 1.15 -38.85
CA GLY A 38 -16.32 0.04 -39.22
C GLY A 38 -16.06 -0.94 -38.08
N VAL A 39 -16.94 -0.97 -37.06
CA VAL A 39 -16.86 -1.98 -35.99
C VAL A 39 -17.24 -3.33 -36.56
N THR A 40 -16.31 -4.28 -36.44
CA THR A 40 -16.49 -5.66 -36.90
C THR A 40 -16.50 -6.66 -35.76
N HIS A 41 -16.01 -6.26 -34.58
CA HIS A 41 -15.92 -7.09 -33.39
C HIS A 41 -16.35 -6.34 -32.14
N VAL A 42 -17.19 -6.95 -31.33
CA VAL A 42 -17.60 -6.45 -30.01
C VAL A 42 -17.31 -7.50 -28.94
N LEU A 43 -16.55 -7.11 -27.92
CA LEU A 43 -16.22 -7.97 -26.78
C LEU A 43 -16.89 -7.41 -25.51
N SER A 44 -17.89 -8.14 -25.01
CA SER A 44 -18.60 -7.80 -23.77
C SER A 44 -17.95 -8.51 -22.58
N VAL A 45 -17.39 -7.74 -21.64
CA VAL A 45 -16.72 -8.26 -20.44
C VAL A 45 -17.52 -7.88 -19.19
N MET A 46 -18.65 -8.56 -18.97
CA MET A 46 -19.59 -8.26 -17.89
C MET A 46 -20.59 -9.38 -17.61
N LYS A 47 -21.25 -9.36 -16.44
CA LYS A 47 -22.23 -10.38 -16.04
C LYS A 47 -23.39 -10.54 -17.04
N ARG A 48 -23.92 -9.42 -17.54
CA ARG A 48 -25.04 -9.38 -18.50
C ARG A 48 -24.81 -8.23 -19.49
N PRO A 49 -24.62 -8.49 -20.80
CA PRO A 49 -24.55 -7.45 -21.81
C PRO A 49 -25.94 -6.86 -22.10
N PRO A 50 -26.03 -5.77 -22.89
CA PRO A 50 -27.30 -5.32 -23.48
C PRO A 50 -28.11 -6.47 -24.08
N PRO A 51 -29.44 -6.51 -23.91
CA PRO A 51 -30.27 -7.64 -24.36
C PRO A 51 -30.10 -8.00 -25.83
N TRP A 52 -29.93 -7.01 -26.71
CA TRP A 52 -29.74 -7.21 -28.16
C TRP A 52 -28.41 -7.89 -28.53
N LEU A 53 -27.43 -7.87 -27.62
CA LEU A 53 -26.16 -8.60 -27.73
C LEU A 53 -26.24 -9.98 -27.06
N SER A 54 -27.31 -10.28 -26.33
CA SER A 54 -27.48 -11.58 -25.68
C SER A 54 -28.14 -12.55 -26.66
N SER A 55 -27.58 -13.76 -26.79
CA SER A 55 -28.17 -14.85 -27.59
C SER A 55 -29.47 -15.43 -27.00
N SER A 56 -30.05 -14.78 -25.98
CA SER A 56 -31.21 -15.25 -25.21
C SER A 56 -32.54 -14.58 -25.59
N GLY A 57 -32.58 -13.80 -26.68
CA GLY A 57 -33.83 -13.30 -27.26
C GLY A 57 -34.54 -14.38 -28.11
N PRO A 58 -35.86 -14.27 -28.34
CA PRO A 58 -36.57 -15.20 -29.22
C PRO A 58 -36.16 -15.00 -30.68
N GLY A 59 -35.26 -15.85 -31.18
CA GLY A 59 -34.87 -15.96 -32.60
C GLY A 59 -33.37 -15.72 -32.88
N PRO A 60 -32.80 -16.26 -33.97
CA PRO A 60 -31.40 -16.06 -34.33
C PRO A 60 -31.22 -14.66 -34.93
N MET A 61 -31.19 -13.62 -34.10
CA MET A 61 -30.88 -12.27 -34.57
C MET A 61 -29.39 -12.22 -34.90
N LYS A 62 -29.04 -12.33 -36.19
CA LYS A 62 -27.65 -12.26 -36.65
C LYS A 62 -27.11 -10.85 -36.38
N LEU A 63 -26.14 -10.74 -35.48
CA LEU A 63 -25.44 -9.49 -35.20
C LEU A 63 -24.65 -9.05 -36.44
N PRO A 64 -24.51 -7.73 -36.70
CA PRO A 64 -23.78 -7.21 -37.85
C PRO A 64 -22.25 -7.28 -37.67
N PHE A 65 -21.79 -7.72 -36.50
CA PHE A 65 -20.38 -7.90 -36.13
C PHE A 65 -20.21 -9.23 -35.40
N ALA A 66 -18.97 -9.71 -35.33
CA ALA A 66 -18.60 -10.80 -34.44
C ALA A 66 -18.75 -10.33 -32.99
N HIS A 67 -19.34 -11.18 -32.15
CA HIS A 67 -19.56 -10.86 -30.74
C HIS A 67 -19.03 -11.97 -29.86
N MET A 68 -18.29 -11.59 -28.82
CA MET A 68 -17.83 -12.48 -27.76
C MET A 68 -18.31 -11.94 -26.42
N HIS A 69 -18.89 -12.80 -25.59
CA HIS A 69 -19.33 -12.47 -24.24
C HIS A 69 -18.51 -13.24 -23.21
N VAL A 70 -17.70 -12.51 -22.44
CA VAL A 70 -17.01 -13.02 -21.24
C VAL A 70 -17.85 -12.66 -20.02
N LYS A 71 -18.41 -13.69 -19.39
CA LYS A 71 -19.26 -13.54 -18.21
C LYS A 71 -18.42 -13.41 -16.94
N VAL A 72 -17.98 -12.19 -16.64
CA VAL A 72 -17.18 -11.88 -15.45
C VAL A 72 -17.74 -10.69 -14.65
N GLU A 73 -17.77 -10.83 -13.32
CA GLU A 73 -18.20 -9.77 -12.40
C GLU A 73 -17.02 -8.86 -12.03
N ASP A 74 -17.30 -7.61 -11.62
CA ASP A 74 -16.25 -6.66 -11.21
C ASP A 74 -15.96 -6.76 -9.72
N THR A 75 -15.63 -7.98 -9.26
CA THR A 75 -15.46 -8.28 -7.84
C THR A 75 -14.05 -8.80 -7.58
N ARG A 76 -13.63 -8.73 -6.31
CA ARG A 76 -12.30 -9.22 -5.90
C ARG A 76 -12.13 -10.73 -6.13
N ALA A 77 -13.22 -11.49 -6.11
CA ALA A 77 -13.23 -12.94 -6.27
C ALA A 77 -13.22 -13.42 -7.73
N ALA A 78 -13.46 -12.53 -8.69
CA ALA A 78 -13.51 -12.90 -10.10
C ALA A 78 -12.11 -13.17 -10.67
N ASP A 79 -11.97 -14.29 -11.39
CA ASP A 79 -10.77 -14.60 -12.18
C ASP A 79 -11.01 -14.14 -13.63
N ILE A 80 -10.50 -12.96 -13.97
CA ILE A 80 -10.56 -12.43 -15.33
C ILE A 80 -9.38 -12.92 -16.17
N SER A 81 -8.28 -13.36 -15.54
CA SER A 81 -7.08 -13.84 -16.24
C SER A 81 -7.30 -15.14 -16.99
N ALA A 82 -8.23 -15.99 -16.53
CA ALA A 82 -8.65 -17.18 -17.26
C ALA A 82 -9.15 -16.90 -18.69
N HIS A 83 -9.50 -15.65 -19.01
CA HIS A 83 -10.03 -15.25 -20.30
C HIS A 83 -9.02 -14.52 -21.20
N PHE A 84 -7.77 -14.29 -20.75
CA PHE A 84 -6.81 -13.48 -21.51
C PHE A 84 -6.43 -14.09 -22.87
N ASP A 85 -6.28 -15.42 -22.95
CA ASP A 85 -5.93 -16.09 -24.20
C ASP A 85 -7.07 -16.02 -25.23
N GLU A 86 -8.29 -16.35 -24.81
CA GLU A 86 -9.46 -16.36 -25.71
C GLU A 86 -9.85 -14.93 -26.15
N THR A 87 -9.80 -13.96 -25.24
CA THR A 87 -10.06 -12.56 -25.58
C THR A 87 -8.94 -11.99 -26.44
N GLY A 88 -7.69 -12.37 -26.18
CA GLY A 88 -6.55 -12.00 -27.01
C GLY A 88 -6.68 -12.52 -28.44
N ALA A 89 -7.08 -13.79 -28.61
CA ALA A 89 -7.34 -14.38 -29.92
C ALA A 89 -8.48 -13.66 -30.66
N PHE A 90 -9.57 -13.32 -29.98
CA PHE A 90 -10.68 -12.56 -30.56
C PHE A 90 -10.26 -11.16 -31.03
N ILE A 91 -9.48 -10.44 -30.22
CA ILE A 91 -8.97 -9.10 -30.58
C ILE A 91 -7.99 -9.20 -31.77
N ARG A 92 -7.11 -10.21 -31.79
CA ARG A 92 -6.21 -10.46 -32.95
C ARG A 92 -6.97 -10.79 -34.24
N ALA A 93 -8.07 -11.53 -34.16
CA ALA A 93 -8.90 -11.82 -35.33
C ALA A 93 -9.49 -10.53 -35.93
N CYS A 94 -9.92 -9.59 -35.09
CA CYS A 94 -10.37 -8.27 -35.55
C CYS A 94 -9.26 -7.47 -36.25
N GLU A 95 -8.06 -7.47 -35.68
CA GLU A 95 -6.93 -6.79 -36.28
C GLU A 95 -6.57 -7.39 -37.65
N ALA A 96 -6.51 -8.72 -37.73
CA ALA A 96 -6.20 -9.44 -38.97
C ALA A 96 -7.23 -9.17 -40.08
N SER A 97 -8.50 -8.88 -39.72
CA SER A 97 -9.53 -8.51 -40.69
C SER A 97 -9.50 -7.03 -41.09
N GLY A 98 -8.57 -6.23 -40.54
CA GLY A 98 -8.52 -4.78 -40.75
C GLY A 98 -9.73 -4.02 -40.17
N GLY A 99 -10.45 -4.64 -39.23
CA GLY A 99 -11.67 -4.07 -38.64
C GLY A 99 -11.41 -3.34 -37.32
N ARG A 100 -12.47 -2.73 -36.76
CA ARG A 100 -12.41 -2.12 -35.42
C ARG A 100 -13.06 -3.01 -34.36
N CYS A 101 -12.41 -3.09 -33.20
CA CYS A 101 -12.83 -3.87 -32.04
C CYS A 101 -13.28 -2.93 -30.91
N VAL A 102 -14.47 -3.16 -30.35
CA VAL A 102 -14.93 -2.49 -29.13
C VAL A 102 -14.94 -3.46 -27.96
N VAL A 103 -14.03 -3.27 -27.01
CA VAL A 103 -14.00 -3.99 -25.73
C VAL A 103 -14.74 -3.16 -24.69
N HIS A 104 -15.85 -3.67 -24.15
CA HIS A 104 -16.66 -2.92 -23.21
C HIS A 104 -17.03 -3.72 -21.96
N CYS A 105 -17.31 -2.99 -20.89
CA CYS A 105 -17.96 -3.51 -19.68
C CYS A 105 -19.04 -2.53 -19.24
N ALA A 106 -19.56 -2.64 -18.02
CA ALA A 106 -20.61 -1.72 -17.54
C ALA A 106 -20.20 -0.23 -17.63
N PHE A 107 -19.00 0.12 -17.13
CA PHE A 107 -18.53 1.51 -17.03
C PHE A 107 -17.33 1.82 -17.94
N GLY A 108 -16.78 0.82 -18.63
CA GLY A 108 -15.55 0.97 -19.41
C GLY A 108 -14.33 1.36 -18.57
N GLN A 109 -14.32 0.99 -17.29
CA GLN A 109 -13.33 1.42 -16.31
C GLN A 109 -12.40 0.30 -15.87
N SER A 110 -12.94 -0.88 -15.53
CA SER A 110 -12.17 -1.94 -14.87
C SER A 110 -11.98 -3.17 -15.76
N ARG A 111 -13.03 -3.99 -15.98
CA ARG A 111 -12.97 -5.24 -16.77
C ARG A 111 -12.45 -5.07 -18.20
N SER A 112 -13.02 -4.13 -18.96
CA SER A 112 -12.60 -3.89 -20.35
C SER A 112 -11.19 -3.33 -20.45
N VAL A 113 -10.81 -2.43 -19.54
CA VAL A 113 -9.42 -1.93 -19.42
C VAL A 113 -8.47 -3.06 -19.09
N THR A 114 -8.87 -3.99 -18.21
CA THR A 114 -8.06 -5.14 -17.83
C THR A 114 -7.77 -6.03 -19.04
N VAL A 115 -8.79 -6.39 -19.82
CA VAL A 115 -8.62 -7.20 -21.02
C VAL A 115 -7.78 -6.48 -22.09
N ALA A 116 -8.01 -5.18 -22.30
CA ALA A 116 -7.21 -4.40 -23.25
C ALA A 116 -5.74 -4.29 -22.82
N ALA A 117 -5.45 -4.08 -21.53
CA ALA A 117 -4.09 -4.04 -21.00
C ALA A 117 -3.40 -5.41 -21.13
N ALA A 118 -4.10 -6.51 -20.81
CA ALA A 118 -3.58 -7.86 -20.99
C ALA A 118 -3.22 -8.14 -22.45
N TYR A 119 -4.07 -7.73 -23.40
CA TYR A 119 -3.79 -7.84 -24.83
C TYR A 119 -2.50 -7.11 -25.24
N MET A 120 -2.32 -5.87 -24.77
CA MET A 120 -1.11 -5.08 -25.06
C MET A 120 0.14 -5.74 -24.49
N VAL A 121 0.06 -6.31 -23.29
CA VAL A 121 1.17 -7.05 -22.68
C VAL A 121 1.53 -8.30 -23.50
N THR A 122 0.54 -9.09 -23.93
CA THR A 122 0.78 -10.35 -24.66
C THR A 122 1.20 -10.16 -26.11
N HIS A 123 0.63 -9.16 -26.80
CA HIS A 123 0.68 -9.09 -28.27
C HIS A 123 1.31 -7.82 -28.82
N ARG A 124 1.80 -6.92 -27.95
CA ARG A 124 2.48 -5.68 -28.34
C ARG A 124 3.81 -5.45 -27.63
N ASP A 125 4.32 -6.46 -26.92
CA ASP A 125 5.57 -6.37 -26.15
C ASP A 125 5.62 -5.16 -25.21
N MET A 126 4.45 -4.73 -24.73
CA MET A 126 4.34 -3.61 -23.81
C MET A 126 4.51 -4.11 -22.38
N SER A 127 5.23 -3.34 -21.57
CA SER A 127 5.15 -3.50 -20.12
C SER A 127 3.74 -3.15 -19.63
N LEU A 128 3.32 -3.72 -18.49
CA LEU A 128 2.01 -3.44 -17.91
C LEU A 128 1.83 -1.94 -17.64
N GLY A 129 2.87 -1.28 -17.13
CA GLY A 129 2.85 0.17 -16.90
C GLY A 129 2.62 0.96 -18.19
N ALA A 130 3.33 0.60 -19.28
CA ALA A 130 3.18 1.25 -20.57
C ALA A 130 1.77 1.03 -21.16
N ALA A 131 1.23 -0.18 -21.04
CA ALA A 131 -0.12 -0.49 -21.50
C ALA A 131 -1.18 0.34 -20.76
N LEU A 132 -1.07 0.42 -19.44
CA LEU A 132 -2.01 1.19 -18.61
C LEU A 132 -1.88 2.69 -18.84
N GLU A 133 -0.66 3.20 -19.04
CA GLU A 133 -0.42 4.61 -19.40
C GLU A 133 -1.02 4.95 -20.76
N ALA A 134 -0.78 4.12 -21.77
CA ALA A 134 -1.36 4.30 -23.10
C ALA A 134 -2.89 4.38 -23.02
N ILE A 135 -3.54 3.44 -22.32
CA ILE A 135 -4.99 3.46 -22.12
C ILE A 135 -5.43 4.72 -21.38
N ARG A 136 -4.76 5.06 -20.28
CA ARG A 136 -5.22 6.11 -19.37
C ARG A 136 -4.98 7.52 -19.91
N SER A 137 -3.96 7.71 -20.73
CA SER A 137 -3.66 8.98 -21.41
C SER A 137 -4.84 9.47 -22.25
N VAL A 138 -5.59 8.55 -22.84
CA VAL A 138 -6.77 8.84 -23.68
C VAL A 138 -8.09 8.53 -22.95
N ARG A 139 -8.09 7.65 -21.94
CA ARG A 139 -9.26 7.29 -21.13
C ARG A 139 -8.99 7.49 -19.63
N PRO A 140 -9.10 8.73 -19.10
CA PRO A 140 -8.75 9.05 -17.70
C PRO A 140 -9.56 8.32 -16.62
N CYS A 141 -10.73 7.77 -16.95
CA CYS A 141 -11.54 6.97 -16.02
C CYS A 141 -11.02 5.54 -15.83
N ALA A 142 -10.08 5.08 -16.66
CA ALA A 142 -9.52 3.73 -16.61
C ALA A 142 -8.94 3.40 -15.23
N CYS A 143 -9.50 2.38 -14.59
CA CYS A 143 -9.21 1.96 -13.21
C CYS A 143 -9.61 0.49 -13.00
N PRO A 144 -8.76 -0.47 -13.41
CA PRO A 144 -8.91 -1.87 -13.01
C PRO A 144 -9.03 -1.98 -11.49
N ASN A 145 -9.92 -2.86 -11.04
CA ASN A 145 -10.01 -3.11 -9.61
C ASN A 145 -8.72 -3.76 -9.08
N PRO A 146 -8.46 -3.72 -7.76
CA PRO A 146 -7.20 -4.23 -7.19
C PRO A 146 -6.90 -5.72 -7.46
N SER A 147 -7.94 -6.56 -7.55
CA SER A 147 -7.75 -7.99 -7.86
C SER A 147 -7.30 -8.18 -9.31
N PHE A 148 -7.90 -7.43 -10.25
CA PHE A 148 -7.52 -7.46 -11.66
C PHE A 148 -6.14 -6.87 -11.90
N MET A 149 -5.77 -5.81 -11.18
CA MET A 149 -4.38 -5.33 -11.18
C MET A 149 -3.40 -6.43 -10.76
N THR A 150 -3.74 -7.24 -9.76
CA THR A 150 -2.89 -8.37 -9.34
C THR A 150 -2.79 -9.44 -10.43
N GLN A 151 -3.90 -9.72 -11.11
CA GLN A 151 -3.94 -10.67 -12.22
C GLN A 151 -3.12 -10.17 -13.42
N LEU A 152 -3.17 -8.88 -13.74
CA LEU A 152 -2.33 -8.24 -14.76
C LEU A 152 -0.83 -8.30 -14.43
N VAL A 153 -0.45 -8.04 -13.17
CA VAL A 153 0.95 -8.15 -12.73
C VAL A 153 1.46 -9.58 -12.90
N ARG A 154 0.67 -10.59 -12.50
CA ARG A 154 1.03 -12.00 -12.71
C ARG A 154 1.16 -12.33 -14.19
N HIS A 155 0.25 -11.80 -15.01
CA HIS A 155 0.26 -11.99 -16.44
C HIS A 155 1.50 -11.37 -17.11
N GLU A 156 1.88 -10.16 -16.73
CA GLU A 156 3.12 -9.52 -17.20
C GLU A 156 4.35 -10.36 -16.85
N MET A 157 4.47 -10.79 -15.59
CA MET A 157 5.59 -11.61 -15.15
C MET A 157 5.65 -12.95 -15.91
N ALA A 158 4.50 -13.59 -16.13
CA ALA A 158 4.42 -14.85 -16.87
C ALA A 158 4.76 -14.67 -18.37
N THR A 159 4.34 -13.56 -18.97
CA THR A 159 4.55 -13.24 -20.38
C THR A 159 6.00 -12.84 -20.66
N THR A 160 6.59 -12.01 -19.79
CA THR A 160 7.91 -11.40 -20.03
C THR A 160 9.06 -12.18 -19.40
N GLY A 161 8.79 -13.01 -18.38
CA GLY A 161 9.83 -13.64 -17.56
C GLY A 161 10.62 -12.65 -16.68
N ALA A 162 10.21 -11.39 -16.61
CA ALA A 162 10.89 -10.32 -15.88
C ALA A 162 10.12 -9.89 -14.61
N PRO A 163 10.75 -9.14 -13.69
CA PRO A 163 10.03 -8.45 -12.63
C PRO A 163 8.94 -7.53 -13.21
N PRO A 164 7.82 -7.31 -12.49
CA PRO A 164 6.73 -6.50 -13.01
C PRO A 164 7.11 -5.02 -13.13
N SER A 165 6.42 -4.32 -14.03
CA SER A 165 6.57 -2.88 -14.23
C SER A 165 6.47 -2.10 -12.93
N ASP A 166 7.37 -1.15 -12.74
CA ASP A 166 7.20 -0.13 -11.71
C ASP A 166 6.21 0.93 -12.19
N LEU A 167 4.96 0.83 -11.75
CA LEU A 167 3.88 1.73 -12.16
C LEU A 167 4.13 3.20 -11.78
N ARG A 168 5.18 3.51 -11.02
CA ARG A 168 5.58 4.88 -10.65
C ARG A 168 6.29 5.62 -11.79
N ASP A 169 6.87 4.88 -12.72
CA ASP A 169 7.57 5.44 -13.87
C ASP A 169 6.59 6.02 -14.91
N PHE A 170 5.28 5.89 -14.67
CA PHE A 170 4.19 6.23 -15.58
C PHE A 170 3.33 7.38 -15.00
N PRO A 171 3.64 8.64 -15.33
CA PRO A 171 3.05 9.83 -14.69
C PRO A 171 1.53 9.96 -14.85
N SER A 172 0.94 9.31 -15.85
CA SER A 172 -0.52 9.32 -16.07
C SER A 172 -1.31 8.42 -15.11
N LEU A 173 -0.66 7.48 -14.42
CA LEU A 173 -1.33 6.48 -13.57
C LEU A 173 -1.80 7.08 -12.23
N PRO A 174 -2.95 6.63 -11.67
CA PRO A 174 -3.47 7.19 -10.44
C PRO A 174 -2.50 6.93 -9.30
N LYS A 175 -2.19 8.00 -8.56
CA LYS A 175 -1.47 7.88 -7.30
C LYS A 175 -2.09 6.79 -6.40
N PRO A 176 -3.41 6.51 -6.32
CA PRO A 176 -3.94 5.46 -5.42
C PRO A 176 -3.75 3.98 -5.81
N TRP A 177 -3.17 3.60 -6.96
CA TRP A 177 -2.98 2.18 -7.36
C TRP A 177 -1.91 1.43 -6.54
N ARG A 178 -1.74 1.83 -5.28
CA ARG A 178 -0.64 1.57 -4.38
C ARG A 178 -1.06 0.68 -3.23
N PHE A 179 -1.82 -0.39 -3.43
CA PHE A 179 -2.18 -1.33 -2.36
C PHE A 179 -2.33 -2.76 -2.90
N VAL A 180 -1.20 -3.40 -3.22
CA VAL A 180 -1.17 -4.78 -3.71
C VAL A 180 -0.15 -5.57 -2.91
N ALA A 181 -0.54 -6.73 -2.39
CA ALA A 181 0.36 -7.64 -1.68
C ALA A 181 0.37 -9.01 -2.38
N TRP A 182 1.56 -9.57 -2.62
CA TRP A 182 1.71 -10.89 -3.24
C TRP A 182 2.84 -11.69 -2.60
N ARG A 183 2.72 -13.02 -2.63
CA ARG A 183 3.79 -13.92 -2.17
C ARG A 183 4.89 -13.98 -3.23
N ASP A 184 6.13 -14.01 -2.79
CA ASP A 184 7.26 -14.36 -3.67
C ASP A 184 7.07 -15.82 -4.12
N PRO A 185 6.97 -16.07 -5.45
CA PRO A 185 6.70 -17.41 -5.97
C PRO A 185 7.80 -18.43 -5.66
N LEU A 186 9.02 -17.96 -5.38
CA LEU A 186 10.17 -18.81 -5.08
C LEU A 186 10.46 -18.90 -3.57
N ARG A 187 9.91 -18.00 -2.75
CA ARG A 187 10.23 -17.88 -1.33
C ARG A 187 8.99 -17.55 -0.50
N GLN A 188 8.35 -18.58 0.07
CA GLN A 188 7.07 -18.41 0.76
C GLN A 188 7.10 -17.48 1.98
N ASN A 189 8.27 -17.25 2.60
CA ASN A 189 8.44 -16.30 3.71
C ASN A 189 8.68 -14.85 3.25
N GLN A 190 8.68 -14.58 1.94
CA GLN A 190 8.83 -13.27 1.34
C GLN A 190 7.53 -12.86 0.65
N ARG A 191 7.16 -11.60 0.84
CA ARG A 191 6.02 -10.98 0.18
C ARG A 191 6.44 -9.66 -0.41
N PHE A 192 5.88 -9.30 -1.54
CA PHE A 192 6.01 -7.98 -2.11
C PHE A 192 4.74 -7.20 -1.83
N VAL A 193 4.89 -5.95 -1.42
CA VAL A 193 3.80 -5.06 -1.04
C VAL A 193 4.00 -3.73 -1.73
N SER A 194 3.13 -3.39 -2.67
CA SER A 194 3.02 -2.04 -3.22
C SER A 194 2.14 -1.20 -2.30
N CYS A 195 2.74 -0.23 -1.60
CA CYS A 195 2.04 0.69 -0.70
C CYS A 195 2.57 2.12 -0.79
N HIS A 196 1.69 3.12 -0.89
CA HIS A 196 2.04 4.55 -0.93
C HIS A 196 3.24 4.91 -1.84
N GLY A 197 3.34 4.31 -3.03
CA GLY A 197 4.34 4.67 -4.03
C GLY A 197 5.67 3.97 -3.79
N ARG A 198 5.65 2.83 -3.11
CA ARG A 198 6.81 1.98 -2.86
C ARG A 198 6.42 0.53 -3.14
N LEU A 199 7.24 -0.15 -3.94
CA LEU A 199 7.26 -1.62 -3.98
C LEU A 199 8.22 -2.10 -2.88
N MET A 200 7.66 -2.62 -1.79
CA MET A 200 8.40 -3.08 -0.64
C MET A 200 8.53 -4.59 -0.64
N LYS A 201 9.68 -5.11 -0.23
CA LYS A 201 9.87 -6.54 -0.03
C LYS A 201 9.86 -6.85 1.47
N VAL A 202 8.80 -7.51 1.91
CA VAL A 202 8.59 -7.96 3.28
C VAL A 202 9.21 -9.35 3.44
N LYS A 203 10.23 -9.46 4.28
CA LYS A 203 10.83 -10.74 4.68
C LYS A 203 10.46 -11.04 6.12
N GLN A 204 9.65 -12.06 6.35
CA GLN A 204 9.35 -12.51 7.70
C GLN A 204 10.62 -13.13 8.32
N VAL A 205 11.01 -12.63 9.48
CA VAL A 205 12.16 -13.13 10.24
C VAL A 205 11.71 -14.10 11.32
N SER A 206 10.61 -13.79 12.00
CA SER A 206 10.08 -14.59 13.08
C SER A 206 8.54 -14.57 13.08
N ARG A 207 7.95 -15.71 13.46
CA ARG A 207 6.51 -15.83 13.76
C ARG A 207 6.22 -15.41 15.22
N HIS A 208 7.10 -15.76 16.15
CA HIS A 208 6.95 -15.45 17.59
C HIS A 208 8.31 -15.06 18.22
N PRO A 209 8.56 -13.77 18.51
CA PRO A 209 7.67 -12.63 18.30
C PRO A 209 7.47 -12.37 16.80
N ARG A 210 6.38 -11.70 16.43
CA ARG A 210 6.15 -11.31 15.03
C ARG A 210 7.14 -10.22 14.66
N LEU A 211 8.05 -10.52 13.73
CA LEU A 211 9.07 -9.60 13.27
C LEU A 211 9.34 -9.80 11.78
N ALA A 212 9.39 -8.69 11.04
CA ALA A 212 9.73 -8.66 9.63
C ALA A 212 10.74 -7.54 9.32
N VAL A 213 11.57 -7.80 8.31
CA VAL A 213 12.37 -6.76 7.63
C VAL A 213 11.58 -6.30 6.41
N ILE A 214 11.44 -5.00 6.25
CA ILE A 214 10.76 -4.36 5.13
C ILE A 214 11.83 -3.65 4.29
N HIS A 215 12.19 -4.24 3.17
CA HIS A 215 13.10 -3.58 2.24
C HIS A 215 12.38 -2.52 1.42
N ASN A 216 13.09 -1.43 1.11
CA ASN A 216 12.57 -0.35 0.25
C ASN A 216 11.34 0.37 0.86
N PHE A 217 11.23 0.43 2.19
CA PHE A 217 10.12 1.07 2.92
C PHE A 217 10.04 2.59 2.69
N ILE A 218 11.19 3.26 2.67
CA ILE A 218 11.36 4.70 2.38
C ILE A 218 12.42 4.83 1.27
N SER A 219 12.31 5.82 0.37
CA SER A 219 13.37 6.10 -0.63
C SER A 219 14.54 6.87 -0.01
N LYS A 220 15.69 6.92 -0.67
CA LYS A 220 16.84 7.70 -0.18
C LYS A 220 16.51 9.21 -0.11
N GLU A 221 15.73 9.69 -1.06
CA GLU A 221 15.27 11.08 -1.15
C GLU A 221 14.23 11.39 -0.06
N GLU A 222 13.29 10.48 0.18
CA GLU A 222 12.34 10.58 1.30
C GLU A 222 13.09 10.57 2.65
N ALA A 223 14.11 9.73 2.80
CA ALA A 223 14.93 9.66 4.01
C ALA A 223 15.69 10.97 4.26
N ALA A 224 16.36 11.50 3.23
CA ALA A 224 17.05 12.79 3.30
C ALA A 224 16.09 13.93 3.68
N ALA A 225 14.93 14.00 3.04
CA ALA A 225 13.94 15.04 3.35
C ALA A 225 13.41 14.95 4.80
N ILE A 226 13.24 13.74 5.35
CA ILE A 226 12.89 13.58 6.77
C ILE A 226 14.02 14.07 7.69
N VAL A 227 15.28 13.78 7.32
CA VAL A 227 16.46 14.25 8.07
C VAL A 227 16.54 15.77 8.05
N ASP A 228 16.32 16.41 6.90
CA ASP A 228 16.37 17.88 6.76
C ASP A 228 15.34 18.57 7.66
N VAL A 229 14.12 18.03 7.74
CA VAL A 229 13.06 18.54 8.62
C VAL A 229 13.38 18.29 10.09
N ALA A 230 14.04 17.17 10.42
CA ALA A 230 14.30 16.76 11.79
C ALA A 230 15.55 17.40 12.41
N ALA A 231 16.59 17.62 11.61
CA ALA A 231 17.90 18.09 12.05
C ALA A 231 17.88 19.37 12.89
N PRO A 232 17.15 20.44 12.54
CA PRO A 232 17.13 21.67 13.34
C PRO A 232 16.40 21.49 14.68
N GLU A 233 15.54 20.49 14.81
CA GLU A 233 14.70 20.24 16.00
C GLU A 233 15.29 19.21 16.98
N LEU A 234 16.44 18.62 16.65
CA LEU A 234 17.08 17.58 17.46
C LEU A 234 17.54 18.11 18.82
N HIS A 235 17.14 17.43 19.88
CA HIS A 235 17.57 17.70 21.25
C HIS A 235 17.93 16.38 21.96
N PRO A 236 18.76 16.42 23.03
CA PRO A 236 19.12 15.23 23.79
C PRO A 236 17.89 14.43 24.26
N SER A 237 17.93 13.10 24.17
CA SER A 237 16.85 12.23 24.63
C SER A 237 16.80 12.18 26.16
N LEU A 238 15.67 12.60 26.74
CA LEU A 238 15.40 12.52 28.17
C LEU A 238 14.55 11.28 28.49
N VAL A 239 14.88 10.56 29.56
CA VAL A 239 14.04 9.47 30.10
C VAL A 239 13.56 9.89 31.48
N VAL A 240 12.25 10.10 31.64
CA VAL A 240 11.65 10.43 32.94
C VAL A 240 11.68 9.19 33.84
N ARG A 241 12.54 9.19 34.87
CA ARG A 241 12.43 8.25 36.00
C ARG A 241 11.37 8.77 36.96
N HIS A 242 10.32 8.00 37.18
CA HIS A 242 9.46 8.22 38.35
C HIS A 242 10.17 7.63 39.58
N GLN A 243 11.07 8.40 40.21
CA GLN A 243 11.41 8.12 41.59
C GLN A 243 10.30 8.70 42.46
N THR A 244 9.65 7.82 43.23
CA THR A 244 8.71 8.17 44.29
C THR A 244 9.44 8.96 45.37
N ALA A 245 9.49 10.29 45.23
CA ALA A 245 9.90 11.18 46.30
C ALA A 245 8.71 11.40 47.25
N LYS A 246 8.93 11.09 48.54
CA LYS A 246 7.98 11.35 49.63
C LYS A 246 7.60 12.83 49.67
N ARG A 247 6.32 13.11 49.93
CA ARG A 247 5.72 14.43 50.16
C ARG A 247 6.57 15.29 51.09
N GLY A 248 6.88 16.50 50.63
CA GLY A 248 7.26 17.65 51.45
C GLY A 248 6.67 18.90 50.79
N ASP A 249 5.84 19.62 51.54
CA ASP A 249 5.14 20.82 51.12
C ASP A 249 6.09 21.94 50.68
N THR A 250 5.79 22.60 49.57
CA THR A 250 5.79 24.08 49.44
C THR A 250 5.30 24.46 48.03
N ALA A 251 4.51 25.53 47.97
CA ALA A 251 3.85 26.05 46.79
C ALA A 251 4.75 26.99 45.97
N GLY A 252 4.59 26.98 44.64
CA GLY A 252 4.98 28.06 43.73
C GLY A 252 6.24 27.79 42.88
N GLY A 253 6.07 27.72 41.56
CA GLY A 253 7.16 27.79 40.59
C GLY A 253 6.91 26.97 39.31
N ASP A 254 7.10 27.61 38.15
CA ASP A 254 6.99 27.04 36.79
C ASP A 254 7.45 25.59 36.67
N THR A 255 6.57 24.72 36.19
CA THR A 255 6.90 23.32 35.90
C THR A 255 7.56 23.19 34.52
N ALA A 256 8.76 23.77 34.38
CA ALA A 256 9.72 23.25 33.42
C ALA A 256 10.13 21.85 33.89
N VAL A 257 9.60 20.81 33.25
CA VAL A 257 10.00 19.42 33.52
C VAL A 257 11.44 19.25 33.03
N HIS A 258 12.41 19.56 33.88
CA HIS A 258 13.81 19.25 33.66
C HIS A 258 14.01 17.74 33.76
N GLY A 259 13.90 17.03 32.63
CA GLY A 259 14.38 15.66 32.54
C GLY A 259 15.90 15.65 32.56
N GLU A 260 16.49 14.81 33.41
CA GLU A 260 17.94 14.58 33.41
C GLU A 260 18.35 13.63 32.28
N ALA A 261 19.49 13.88 31.65
CA ALA A 261 20.13 12.95 30.73
C ALA A 261 20.53 11.68 31.50
N THR A 262 19.99 10.52 31.11
CA THR A 262 20.28 9.24 31.79
C THR A 262 21.23 8.37 30.97
N ALA A 263 22.03 7.56 31.66
CA ALA A 263 23.01 6.62 31.06
C ALA A 263 22.42 5.52 30.15
N GLY A 264 21.08 5.36 30.10
CA GLY A 264 20.40 4.28 29.36
C GLY A 264 20.09 4.59 27.89
N ARG A 265 20.01 5.87 27.52
CA ARG A 265 19.80 6.33 26.13
C ARG A 265 20.57 7.62 25.92
N THR A 266 21.58 7.59 25.06
CA THR A 266 22.49 8.73 24.85
C THR A 266 22.26 9.44 23.51
N SER A 267 21.15 9.13 22.83
CA SER A 267 20.78 9.69 21.52
C SER A 267 20.24 11.12 21.58
N HIS A 268 20.08 11.73 20.40
CA HIS A 268 19.24 12.91 20.20
C HIS A 268 17.94 12.52 19.50
N ASN A 269 16.84 13.23 19.73
CA ASN A 269 15.57 12.94 19.07
C ASN A 269 14.73 14.21 18.89
N CYS A 270 13.74 14.13 18.01
CA CYS A 270 12.68 15.13 17.87
C CYS A 270 11.40 14.46 17.37
N ARG A 271 10.25 15.12 17.54
CA ARG A 271 9.01 14.71 16.88
C ARG A 271 8.91 15.44 15.54
N VAL A 272 8.48 14.72 14.51
CA VAL A 272 8.22 15.31 13.19
C VAL A 272 6.73 15.28 12.91
N SER A 273 6.22 16.33 12.28
CA SER A 273 4.78 16.49 12.06
C SER A 273 4.24 15.42 11.11
N SER A 274 3.11 14.79 11.50
CA SER A 274 2.35 13.88 10.63
C SER A 274 1.65 14.60 9.48
N SER A 275 1.58 15.94 9.49
CA SER A 275 1.10 16.73 8.35
C SER A 275 2.13 16.81 7.21
N HIS A 276 3.42 16.57 7.50
CA HIS A 276 4.45 16.57 6.48
C HIS A 276 4.21 15.42 5.48
N PRO A 277 4.11 15.66 4.16
CA PRO A 277 3.65 14.65 3.20
C PRO A 277 4.43 13.34 3.22
N ILE A 278 5.75 13.41 3.38
CA ILE A 278 6.65 12.25 3.40
C ILE A 278 6.50 11.45 4.70
N VAL A 279 6.36 12.14 5.83
CA VAL A 279 6.14 11.50 7.15
C VAL A 279 4.76 10.83 7.16
N ARG A 280 3.75 11.51 6.61
CA ARG A 280 2.40 10.95 6.44
C ARG A 280 2.42 9.68 5.59
N ALA A 281 3.12 9.69 4.47
CA ALA A 281 3.26 8.51 3.62
C ALA A 281 3.93 7.35 4.37
N ALA A 282 4.98 7.61 5.15
CA ALA A 282 5.64 6.60 5.98
C ALA A 282 4.69 6.01 7.05
N ILE A 283 3.91 6.86 7.74
CA ILE A 283 2.87 6.41 8.69
C ILE A 283 1.86 5.50 7.99
N GLN A 284 1.35 5.92 6.83
CA GLN A 284 0.35 5.15 6.10
C GLN A 284 0.90 3.81 5.58
N ARG A 285 2.18 3.74 5.19
CA ARG A 285 2.85 2.47 4.85
C ARG A 285 2.95 1.54 6.06
N ALA A 286 3.37 2.05 7.21
CA ALA A 286 3.47 1.25 8.43
C ALA A 286 2.09 0.72 8.86
N ALA A 287 1.08 1.59 8.86
CA ALA A 287 -0.30 1.26 9.18
C ALA A 287 -0.86 0.14 8.28
N TYR A 288 -0.66 0.29 6.97
CA TYR A 288 -1.07 -0.74 6.00
C TYR A 288 -0.34 -2.08 6.22
N LEU A 289 0.97 -2.06 6.45
CA LEU A 289 1.77 -3.28 6.66
C LEU A 289 1.37 -4.05 7.93
N CYS A 290 0.84 -3.37 8.95
CA CYS A 290 0.41 -4.00 10.19
C CYS A 290 -1.11 -4.17 10.33
N GLY A 291 -1.89 -3.78 9.31
CA GLY A 291 -3.35 -3.90 9.32
C GLY A 291 -4.07 -2.95 10.28
N LEU A 292 -3.50 -1.77 10.54
CA LEU A 292 -4.10 -0.72 11.37
C LEU A 292 -4.39 0.52 10.54
N GLU A 293 -5.29 1.36 11.04
CA GLU A 293 -5.53 2.69 10.44
C GLU A 293 -4.45 3.70 10.84
N PRO A 294 -4.13 4.69 10.00
CA PRO A 294 -3.16 5.75 10.33
C PRO A 294 -3.49 6.51 11.62
N SER A 295 -4.76 6.55 12.03
CA SER A 295 -5.23 7.17 13.29
C SER A 295 -4.69 6.48 14.55
N HIS A 296 -4.14 5.26 14.43
CA HIS A 296 -3.47 4.56 15.53
C HIS A 296 -2.05 5.09 15.76
N ALA A 297 -1.46 5.81 14.81
CA ALA A 297 -0.07 6.25 14.92
C ALA A 297 0.10 7.34 15.98
N GLU A 298 1.16 7.24 16.76
CA GLU A 298 1.72 8.39 17.47
C GLU A 298 2.33 9.40 16.50
N PRO A 299 2.53 10.66 16.94
CA PRO A 299 3.45 11.56 16.25
C PRO A 299 4.79 10.87 16.00
N ALA A 300 5.27 10.86 14.76
CA ALA A 300 6.51 10.15 14.43
C ALA A 300 7.71 10.78 15.15
N GLN A 301 8.71 9.95 15.52
CA GLN A 301 9.91 10.42 16.22
C GLN A 301 11.15 10.09 15.39
N VAL A 302 11.97 11.10 15.09
CA VAL A 302 13.31 10.89 14.54
C VAL A 302 14.30 10.78 15.69
N VAL A 303 15.25 9.85 15.58
CA VAL A 303 16.35 9.66 16.53
C VAL A 303 17.68 9.63 15.79
N ARG A 304 18.71 10.22 16.41
CA ARG A 304 20.11 10.22 15.93
C ARG A 304 21.05 9.66 16.99
N TYR A 305 21.94 8.77 16.56
CA TYR A 305 23.06 8.24 17.33
C TYR A 305 24.38 8.63 16.65
N LEU A 306 25.27 9.28 17.39
CA LEU A 306 26.67 9.54 17.04
C LEU A 306 27.57 8.41 17.57
N PRO A 307 28.87 8.38 17.22
CA PRO A 307 29.78 7.37 17.74
C PRO A 307 29.71 7.25 19.27
N SER A 308 29.82 6.02 19.76
CA SER A 308 29.59 5.57 21.14
C SER A 308 28.17 5.72 21.70
N GLN A 309 27.24 6.38 21.00
CA GLN A 309 25.86 6.49 21.47
C GLN A 309 25.08 5.20 21.22
N GLU A 310 24.20 4.85 22.16
CA GLU A 310 23.45 3.60 22.15
C GLU A 310 22.06 3.78 22.79
N TYR A 311 21.25 2.73 22.69
CA TYR A 311 20.05 2.57 23.50
C TYR A 311 20.03 1.18 24.13
N LYS A 312 20.13 1.15 25.46
CA LYS A 312 20.13 -0.10 26.24
C LYS A 312 18.89 -0.95 25.97
N PRO A 313 18.97 -2.27 26.22
CA PRO A 313 17.84 -3.18 26.04
C PRO A 313 16.57 -2.68 26.72
N HIS A 314 15.48 -2.60 25.96
CA HIS A 314 14.19 -2.10 26.43
C HIS A 314 13.04 -2.73 25.63
N HIS A 315 11.81 -2.42 26.07
CA HIS A 315 10.58 -2.71 25.38
C HIS A 315 9.89 -1.41 24.97
N ASP A 316 9.16 -1.47 23.85
CA ASP A 316 8.35 -0.34 23.40
C ASP A 316 6.95 -0.32 24.01
N TRP A 317 6.44 -1.47 24.45
CA TRP A 317 5.21 -1.55 25.22
C TRP A 317 5.37 -0.91 26.60
N PHE A 318 4.26 -0.48 27.18
CA PHE A 318 4.17 0.05 28.52
C PHE A 318 3.78 -1.04 29.51
N ASP A 319 4.51 -1.14 30.61
CA ASP A 319 4.34 -2.20 31.59
C ASP A 319 3.02 -2.07 32.37
N ARG A 320 2.07 -3.00 32.14
CA ARG A 320 0.81 -3.03 32.89
C ARG A 320 1.00 -3.37 34.38
N ALA A 321 2.12 -3.97 34.78
CA ALA A 321 2.42 -4.24 36.19
C ALA A 321 2.66 -2.95 37.01
N HIS A 322 2.88 -1.82 36.32
CA HIS A 322 3.01 -0.49 36.93
C HIS A 322 1.81 0.40 36.53
N PRO A 323 0.63 0.20 37.15
CA PRO A 323 -0.65 0.73 36.66
C PRO A 323 -0.70 2.26 36.58
N GLU A 324 -0.06 2.98 37.50
CA GLU A 324 0.00 4.45 37.45
C GLU A 324 0.79 4.95 36.25
N SER A 325 1.97 4.37 35.99
CA SER A 325 2.79 4.72 34.82
C SER A 325 2.10 4.30 33.52
N PHE A 326 1.47 3.13 33.52
CA PHE A 326 0.68 2.64 32.40
C PHE A 326 -0.45 3.60 32.07
N ARG A 327 -1.27 3.98 33.05
CA ARG A 327 -2.40 4.90 32.90
C ARG A 327 -1.94 6.25 32.35
N ALA A 328 -0.89 6.84 32.95
CA ALA A 328 -0.33 8.12 32.51
C ALA A 328 0.10 8.13 31.04
N LYS A 329 0.53 6.98 30.51
CA LYS A 329 1.00 6.84 29.12
C LYS A 329 -0.09 6.38 28.14
N THR A 330 -1.20 5.82 28.61
CA THR A 330 -2.21 5.14 27.78
C THR A 330 -3.58 5.81 27.77
N GLU A 331 -4.02 6.39 28.90
CA GLU A 331 -5.34 6.99 29.04
C GLU A 331 -5.46 8.22 28.13
N GLY A 332 -6.51 8.27 27.31
CA GLY A 332 -6.70 9.30 26.27
C GLY A 332 -5.67 9.27 25.13
N ARG A 333 -4.74 8.31 25.10
CA ARG A 333 -3.60 8.26 24.15
C ARG A 333 -3.60 7.05 23.22
N GLY A 334 -4.73 6.34 23.14
CA GLY A 334 -4.89 5.17 22.28
C GLY A 334 -4.50 3.83 22.93
N GLY A 335 -4.27 3.79 24.25
CA GLY A 335 -3.96 2.52 24.93
C GLY A 335 -2.50 2.09 24.75
N GLN A 336 -2.23 0.79 24.83
CA GLN A 336 -0.90 0.19 24.63
C GLN A 336 -0.28 0.51 23.25
N ARG A 337 1.06 0.53 23.16
CA ARG A 337 1.78 0.47 21.87
C ARG A 337 1.76 -0.97 21.36
N ALA A 338 0.95 -1.23 20.33
CA ALA A 338 0.77 -2.57 19.79
C ALA A 338 1.87 -2.94 18.77
N VAL A 339 2.32 -1.97 17.96
CA VAL A 339 3.26 -2.21 16.85
C VAL A 339 4.33 -1.12 16.82
N THR A 340 5.56 -1.52 16.49
CA THR A 340 6.64 -0.60 16.14
C THR A 340 7.09 -0.86 14.71
N CYS A 341 7.22 0.22 13.94
CA CYS A 341 7.97 0.26 12.69
C CYS A 341 9.15 1.23 12.85
N LEU A 342 10.37 0.72 12.72
CA LEU A 342 11.62 1.49 12.81
C LEU A 342 12.25 1.56 11.42
N ALA A 343 12.17 2.71 10.76
CA ALA A 343 12.78 2.92 9.45
C ALA A 343 14.14 3.60 9.55
N TYR A 344 15.15 3.12 8.83
CA TYR A 344 16.50 3.70 8.85
C TYR A 344 16.61 4.83 7.82
N LEU A 345 17.02 6.01 8.28
CA LEU A 345 17.13 7.23 7.48
C LEU A 345 18.57 7.50 7.04
N VAL A 346 19.55 7.21 7.92
CA VAL A 346 20.99 7.31 7.64
C VAL A 346 21.65 6.06 8.20
N GLU A 347 22.44 5.41 7.35
CA GLU A 347 23.26 4.24 7.67
C GLU A 347 24.60 4.70 8.23
N PRO A 348 25.02 4.22 9.42
CA PRO A 348 26.34 4.50 9.96
C PRO A 348 27.41 3.79 9.12
N GLU A 349 28.64 4.28 9.17
CA GLU A 349 29.77 3.61 8.52
C GLU A 349 30.10 2.27 9.21
N ARG A 350 29.90 2.19 10.53
CA ARG A 350 30.08 0.95 11.30
C ARG A 350 29.27 0.95 12.60
N GLY A 351 28.79 -0.23 13.00
CA GLY A 351 28.04 -0.45 14.25
C GLY A 351 26.58 0.00 14.15
N GLY A 352 25.92 0.19 15.29
CA GLY A 352 24.56 0.75 15.33
C GLY A 352 23.44 -0.24 15.03
N ARG A 353 23.66 -1.56 15.08
CA ARG A 353 22.59 -2.55 14.83
C ARG A 353 21.39 -2.35 15.73
N THR A 354 20.21 -2.71 15.24
CA THR A 354 19.08 -3.00 16.12
C THR A 354 19.16 -4.49 16.49
N TYR A 355 19.39 -4.80 17.75
CA TYR A 355 19.62 -6.17 18.22
C TYR A 355 18.47 -6.66 19.09
N PHE A 356 17.97 -7.87 18.82
CA PHE A 356 16.92 -8.55 19.58
C PHE A 356 17.53 -9.75 20.34
N PRO A 357 17.89 -9.60 21.63
CA PRO A 357 18.63 -10.64 22.36
C PRO A 357 17.88 -11.97 22.47
N LYS A 358 16.55 -11.93 22.56
CA LYS A 358 15.70 -13.13 22.66
C LYS A 358 15.61 -13.90 21.34
N LEU A 359 15.86 -13.24 20.21
CA LEU A 359 15.97 -13.85 18.89
C LEU A 359 17.43 -14.18 18.51
N ARG A 360 18.42 -13.69 19.27
CA ARG A 360 19.84 -13.74 18.91
C ARG A 360 20.09 -13.21 17.50
N ALA A 361 19.37 -12.15 17.12
CA ALA A 361 19.39 -11.58 15.78
C ALA A 361 19.68 -10.08 15.84
N GLY A 362 20.67 -9.65 15.05
CA GLY A 362 21.02 -8.25 14.85
C GLY A 362 20.73 -7.82 13.42
N PHE A 363 20.22 -6.60 13.26
CA PHE A 363 19.88 -6.04 11.96
C PHE A 363 20.70 -4.77 11.73
N GLU A 364 21.51 -4.79 10.68
CA GLU A 364 22.29 -3.63 10.25
C GLU A 364 21.34 -2.52 9.75
N PRO A 365 21.55 -1.26 10.15
CA PRO A 365 20.82 -0.14 9.57
C PRO A 365 21.14 -0.05 8.08
N LYS A 366 20.13 -0.02 7.23
CA LYS A 366 20.29 0.24 5.79
C LYS A 366 19.32 1.31 5.37
N VAL A 367 19.81 2.39 4.77
CA VAL A 367 18.94 3.51 4.36
C VAL A 367 17.75 3.01 3.54
N GLY A 368 16.54 3.39 3.96
CA GLY A 368 15.30 3.05 3.29
C GLY A 368 14.66 1.73 3.72
N ASP A 369 15.39 0.86 4.43
CA ASP A 369 14.82 -0.35 5.04
C ASP A 369 14.16 -0.03 6.38
N ALA A 370 13.23 -0.89 6.80
CA ALA A 370 12.59 -0.80 8.10
C ALA A 370 12.49 -2.17 8.79
N LEU A 371 12.42 -2.14 10.13
CA LEU A 371 12.00 -3.27 10.94
C LEU A 371 10.56 -3.06 11.41
N LEU A 372 9.73 -4.09 11.30
CA LEU A 372 8.35 -4.08 11.76
C LEU A 372 8.14 -5.23 12.74
N TRP A 373 7.68 -4.93 13.95
CA TRP A 373 7.36 -5.95 14.94
C TRP A 373 6.15 -5.57 15.81
N TRP A 374 5.49 -6.59 16.35
CA TRP A 374 4.39 -6.43 17.28
C TRP A 374 4.92 -6.52 18.71
N ASN A 375 4.62 -5.50 19.51
CA ASN A 375 5.01 -5.41 20.92
C ASN A 375 4.09 -6.25 21.83
N VAL A 376 2.97 -6.72 21.30
CA VAL A 376 2.01 -7.57 21.99
C VAL A 376 1.74 -8.86 21.22
N ASP A 377 1.37 -9.91 21.95
CA ASP A 377 0.98 -11.20 21.38
C ASP A 377 -0.43 -11.16 20.77
N GLU A 378 -0.95 -12.32 20.35
CA GLU A 378 -2.28 -12.45 19.73
C GLU A 378 -3.43 -12.15 20.70
N ASN A 379 -3.18 -12.20 22.02
CA ASN A 379 -4.14 -11.89 23.07
C ASN A 379 -4.02 -10.43 23.55
N GLY A 380 -3.09 -9.66 22.99
CA GLY A 380 -2.82 -8.27 23.40
C GLY A 380 -1.97 -8.15 24.68
N ALA A 381 -1.39 -9.25 25.15
CA ALA A 381 -0.44 -9.26 26.27
C ALA A 381 0.96 -8.84 25.81
N GLU A 382 1.74 -8.23 26.69
CA GLU A 382 3.10 -7.78 26.40
C GLU A 382 4.00 -8.93 25.96
N ASP A 383 4.62 -8.81 24.77
CA ASP A 383 5.54 -9.84 24.27
C ASP A 383 6.98 -9.54 24.73
N PHE A 384 7.42 -10.23 25.79
CA PHE A 384 8.77 -10.11 26.35
C PHE A 384 9.88 -10.56 25.38
N LYS A 385 9.56 -11.26 24.28
CA LYS A 385 10.57 -11.63 23.28
C LYS A 385 10.94 -10.46 22.36
N THR A 386 10.20 -9.35 22.42
CA THR A 386 10.46 -8.12 21.66
C THR A 386 11.51 -7.21 22.32
N LEU A 387 12.16 -7.67 23.40
CA LEU A 387 13.28 -6.95 24.01
C LEU A 387 14.31 -6.63 22.93
N HIS A 388 14.68 -5.36 22.80
CA HIS A 388 15.59 -4.91 21.76
C HIS A 388 16.47 -3.75 22.24
N ALA A 389 17.59 -3.57 21.56
CA ALA A 389 18.57 -2.53 21.83
C ALA A 389 19.04 -1.87 20.54
N GLY A 390 19.44 -0.60 20.63
CA GLY A 390 20.30 0.02 19.62
C GLY A 390 21.73 -0.14 20.07
N GLU A 391 22.50 -1.02 19.42
CA GLU A 391 23.92 -1.18 19.72
C GLU A 391 24.69 0.13 19.44
N PRO A 392 25.87 0.33 20.07
CA PRO A 392 26.68 1.51 19.85
C PRO A 392 27.01 1.74 18.37
N VAL A 393 26.91 2.99 17.92
CA VAL A 393 27.52 3.40 16.65
C VAL A 393 29.03 3.46 16.85
N GLU A 394 29.80 2.88 15.94
CA GLU A 394 31.27 2.88 16.01
C GLU A 394 31.89 3.95 15.12
N ALA A 395 31.30 4.19 13.94
CA ALA A 395 31.73 5.21 12.99
C ALA A 395 30.55 5.78 12.20
N GLY A 396 30.64 7.06 11.80
CA GLY A 396 29.54 7.79 11.16
C GLY A 396 28.39 8.13 12.11
N ALA A 397 27.17 8.22 11.58
CA ALA A 397 25.98 8.50 12.38
C ALA A 397 24.80 7.63 11.91
N LYS A 398 24.00 7.15 12.87
CA LYS A 398 22.75 6.43 12.59
C LYS A 398 21.57 7.36 12.81
N TRP A 399 20.68 7.45 11.83
CA TRP A 399 19.39 8.11 11.99
C TRP A 399 18.25 7.13 11.71
N ALA A 400 17.19 7.20 12.51
CA ALA A 400 16.02 6.35 12.33
C ALA A 400 14.72 7.09 12.65
N LEU A 401 13.63 6.65 12.01
CA LEU A 401 12.26 7.11 12.23
C LEU A 401 11.49 6.02 12.98
N ASN A 402 11.08 6.34 14.21
CA ASN A 402 10.17 5.53 15.01
C ASN A 402 8.71 5.86 14.66
N LEU A 403 7.97 4.84 14.25
CA LEU A 403 6.54 4.87 14.02
C LEU A 403 5.88 3.87 14.98
N TRP A 404 5.33 4.37 16.08
CA TRP A 404 4.58 3.57 17.04
C TRP A 404 3.09 3.62 16.73
N LEU A 405 2.44 2.46 16.63
CA LEU A 405 1.00 2.35 16.46
C LEU A 405 0.36 1.78 17.72
N ARG A 406 -0.72 2.43 18.14
CA ARG A 406 -1.50 2.16 19.34
C ARG A 406 -2.55 1.08 19.11
N GLU A 407 -2.99 0.42 20.18
CA GLU A 407 -4.08 -0.57 20.12
C GLU A 407 -5.43 0.04 19.73
N LYS A 408 -5.67 1.32 20.05
CA LYS A 408 -6.87 2.08 19.69
C LYS A 408 -6.53 3.34 18.88
N PRO A 409 -7.43 3.80 18.00
CA PRO A 409 -7.30 5.10 17.35
C PRO A 409 -7.11 6.20 18.39
N ARG A 410 -6.23 7.15 18.10
CA ARG A 410 -6.18 8.39 18.87
C ARG A 410 -7.36 9.26 18.45
N ARG A 411 -8.24 9.61 19.39
CA ARG A 411 -9.26 10.63 19.14
C ARG A 411 -8.52 11.95 18.84
N GLY A 412 -8.68 12.45 17.62
CA GLY A 412 -8.12 13.75 17.26
C GLY A 412 -8.84 14.85 18.02
N GLU A 413 -8.11 15.93 18.33
CA GLU A 413 -8.71 17.25 18.42
C GLU A 413 -9.44 17.50 17.08
N GLU A 414 -10.77 17.46 17.12
CA GLU A 414 -11.62 17.57 15.94
C GLU A 414 -11.57 18.98 15.37
N GLY A 415 -11.04 19.09 14.15
CA GLY A 415 -11.50 20.07 13.17
C GLY A 415 -12.54 19.42 12.26
N ASN A 416 -13.78 19.32 12.77
CA ASN A 416 -15.05 19.16 12.05
C ASN A 416 -15.06 18.22 10.80
N ALA A 417 -15.24 16.92 11.01
CA ALA A 417 -15.69 16.00 9.97
C ALA A 417 -17.19 15.73 10.16
N GLY A 418 -18.00 16.30 9.26
CA GLY A 418 -19.43 16.01 9.16
C GLY A 418 -19.68 14.51 8.99
N THR A 419 -20.74 14.06 9.64
CA THR A 419 -21.23 12.69 9.71
C THR A 419 -21.41 12.04 8.34
N CYS A 420 -20.81 10.87 8.15
CA CYS A 420 -21.21 9.94 7.08
C CYS A 420 -21.51 8.57 7.72
N GLU A 421 -22.77 8.34 8.07
CA GLU A 421 -23.26 7.11 8.71
C GLU A 421 -23.39 5.92 7.72
N LYS A 422 -22.42 5.69 6.83
CA LYS A 422 -22.44 4.56 5.88
C LYS A 422 -21.15 3.74 5.83
N GLU A 423 -20.46 3.61 6.96
CA GLU A 423 -19.30 2.72 7.11
C GLU A 423 -19.43 1.75 8.29
N LYS A 424 -20.64 1.53 8.80
CA LYS A 424 -20.86 0.62 9.94
C LYS A 424 -20.73 -0.87 9.57
N ASP A 425 -20.93 -1.22 8.30
CA ASP A 425 -20.88 -2.62 7.84
C ASP A 425 -19.46 -3.12 7.52
N ALA A 426 -18.44 -2.25 7.56
CA ALA A 426 -17.03 -2.61 7.35
C ALA A 426 -16.26 -2.86 8.66
N VAL A 427 -16.82 -2.44 9.79
CA VAL A 427 -16.16 -2.51 11.11
C VAL A 427 -16.19 -3.93 11.69
N ASP A 428 -17.23 -4.70 11.40
CA ASP A 428 -17.39 -6.07 11.92
C ASP A 428 -16.54 -7.11 11.15
N GLU A 429 -16.06 -6.83 9.93
CA GLU A 429 -15.10 -7.67 9.21
C GLU A 429 -13.62 -7.32 9.48
N LEU A 430 -13.33 -6.18 10.14
CA LEU A 430 -11.95 -5.75 10.47
C LEU A 430 -11.43 -6.37 11.77
N ALA A 431 -12.33 -6.78 12.68
CA ALA A 431 -11.99 -7.59 13.86
C ALA A 431 -11.37 -8.95 13.48
N ASP A 432 -11.67 -9.44 12.28
CA ASP A 432 -11.10 -10.65 11.69
C ASP A 432 -9.64 -10.47 11.21
N GLY A 433 -9.16 -9.22 11.07
CA GLY A 433 -7.81 -8.89 10.62
C GLY A 433 -6.72 -9.19 11.66
N ILE A 434 -7.07 -9.22 12.95
CA ILE A 434 -6.15 -9.59 14.04
C ILE A 434 -5.98 -11.13 14.10
N ALA A 435 -6.96 -11.89 13.62
CA ALA A 435 -6.98 -13.36 13.68
C ALA A 435 -6.43 -14.08 12.42
N LYS A 436 -6.30 -13.40 11.28
CA LYS A 436 -5.91 -14.02 9.98
C LYS A 436 -4.39 -14.04 9.71
N PHE A 437 -3.58 -14.23 10.74
CA PHE A 437 -2.15 -14.61 10.62
C PHE A 437 -1.84 -16.00 11.19
N ARG A 438 -2.83 -16.91 11.18
CA ARG A 438 -2.60 -18.35 11.32
C ARG A 438 -2.30 -18.98 9.95
N MET A 439 -1.02 -19.01 9.54
CA MET A 439 -0.45 -20.01 8.60
C MET A 439 1.09 -20.03 8.69
#